data_AF-A0A508WVE3-F1
#
_entry.id   AF-A0A508WVE3-F1
#
_cell.length_a   1.000
_cell.length_b   1.000
_cell.length_c   1.000
_cell.angle_alpha   90.00
_cell.angle_beta   90.00
_cell.angle_gamma   90.00
#
_symmetry.space_group_name_H-M   'P 1'
#
loop_
_entity.id
_entity.type
_entity.pdbx_description
1 polymer ?
#
loop_
_entity_poly.entity_id
_entity_poly.type
_entity_poly.pdbx_seq_one_letter_code
_entity_poly.pdbx_strand_id
1 'polypeptide(L)'
;MYDQIYVARRRLLLRAGAVVSLGLITGCTTSNLLSPDGGTGSDQTDSTLGHVNALRKGRGLSNLTGDRAASVAAMHQAARMASAGKMRHNIGWRDSFYDRMKGQGVALPAAENIAVGQDDAESAYEAWFNSPKHLENMLGNYRGLGVAVAQNSASGNRPYWAMVLCS
;
A
#
# COMPACT_ATOMS: atom_id res chain seq x y z
N MET A 1 55.82 -21.03 -47.15
CA MET A 1 55.94 -19.77 -47.91
C MET A 1 54.80 -18.88 -47.42
N TYR A 2 54.97 -17.91 -46.53
CA TYR A 2 56.11 -17.04 -46.23
C TYR A 2 56.26 -16.83 -44.71
N ASP A 3 57.51 -16.84 -44.26
CA ASP A 3 57.99 -16.19 -43.04
C ASP A 3 57.79 -14.67 -43.13
N GLN A 4 57.47 -14.03 -42.02
CA GLN A 4 58.25 -12.87 -41.56
C GLN A 4 58.14 -12.70 -40.04
N ILE A 5 59.31 -12.78 -39.43
CA ILE A 5 59.62 -12.53 -38.03
C ILE A 5 59.80 -11.00 -37.88
N TYR A 6 59.15 -10.37 -36.90
CA TYR A 6 59.79 -9.23 -36.23
C TYR A 6 59.61 -9.34 -34.71
N VAL A 7 60.76 -9.56 -34.08
CA VAL A 7 60.99 -9.60 -32.66
C VAL A 7 60.95 -8.18 -32.10
N ALA A 8 60.15 -7.96 -31.05
CA ALA A 8 60.47 -6.97 -30.04
C ALA A 8 60.14 -7.55 -28.66
N ARG A 9 61.14 -8.19 -28.06
CA ARG A 9 61.20 -8.43 -26.61
C ARG A 9 61.71 -7.15 -25.95
N ARG A 10 61.11 -6.72 -24.84
CA ARG A 10 61.70 -6.83 -23.48
C ARG A 10 61.06 -5.87 -22.47
N ARG A 11 60.64 -6.48 -21.33
CA ARG A 11 60.79 -5.99 -19.94
C ARG A 11 59.85 -4.82 -19.60
N LEU A 12 59.29 -4.61 -18.42
CA LEU A 12 59.40 -5.06 -17.02
C LEU A 12 58.22 -4.28 -16.35
N LEU A 13 57.33 -4.76 -15.50
CA LEU A 13 57.46 -5.10 -14.08
C LEU A 13 56.04 -5.36 -13.56
N LEU A 14 55.93 -6.31 -12.65
CA LEU A 14 54.80 -6.54 -11.77
C LEU A 14 54.51 -5.30 -10.91
N ARG A 15 53.22 -4.97 -10.74
CA ARG A 15 52.68 -4.54 -9.44
C ARG A 15 51.31 -5.18 -9.22
N ALA A 16 51.33 -6.25 -8.43
CA ALA A 16 50.17 -6.73 -7.72
C ALA A 16 49.73 -5.65 -6.72
N GLY A 17 48.45 -5.28 -6.77
CA GLY A 17 47.80 -4.44 -5.77
C GLY A 17 46.44 -5.04 -5.48
N ALA A 18 46.41 -6.07 -4.64
CA ALA A 18 45.18 -6.60 -4.09
C ALA A 18 44.68 -5.62 -3.02
N VAL A 19 43.55 -4.97 -3.26
CA VAL A 19 42.81 -4.24 -2.22
C VAL A 19 41.63 -5.12 -1.82
N VAL A 20 41.79 -5.81 -0.70
CA VAL A 20 40.71 -6.48 0.02
C VAL A 20 40.00 -5.41 0.85
N SER A 21 38.81 -4.99 0.40
CA SER A 21 37.93 -4.14 1.20
C SER A 21 36.83 -5.03 1.80
N LEU A 22 37.05 -5.47 3.03
CA LEU A 22 36.03 -6.12 3.86
C LEU A 22 35.12 -5.01 4.43
N GLY A 23 34.01 -4.73 3.76
CA GLY A 23 32.97 -3.82 4.25
C GLY A 23 31.79 -4.60 4.80
N LEU A 24 31.78 -4.86 6.10
CA LEU A 24 30.55 -5.24 6.83
C LEU A 24 29.81 -3.96 7.18
N ILE A 25 28.68 -3.68 6.52
CA ILE A 25 27.68 -2.75 7.06
C ILE A 25 26.29 -3.36 6.85
N THR A 26 25.70 -3.64 8.00
CA THR A 26 24.31 -3.93 8.31
C THR A 26 23.33 -3.17 7.42
N GLY A 27 22.50 -3.91 6.67
CA GLY A 27 21.36 -3.36 5.95
C GLY A 27 20.11 -4.16 6.27
N CYS A 28 19.49 -3.91 7.43
CA CYS A 28 18.09 -4.28 7.64
C CYS A 28 17.24 -3.42 6.68
N THR A 29 17.04 -3.88 5.45
CA THR A 29 16.07 -3.29 4.52
C THR A 29 14.69 -3.86 4.83
N THR A 30 14.13 -3.44 5.96
CA THR A 30 12.69 -3.61 6.25
C THR A 30 11.93 -2.39 5.78
N SER A 31 11.88 -2.16 4.47
CA SER A 31 10.93 -1.24 3.80
C SER A 31 11.09 -1.42 2.30
N ASN A 32 10.23 -2.21 1.66
CA ASN A 32 9.85 -2.10 0.24
C ASN A 32 8.88 -3.21 -0.22
N LEU A 33 8.26 -3.96 0.70
CA LEU A 33 7.24 -4.96 0.33
C LEU A 33 5.88 -4.35 -0.04
N LEU A 34 5.74 -3.01 -0.06
CA LEU A 34 4.42 -2.35 -0.17
C LEU A 34 4.32 -1.29 -1.28
N SER A 35 5.38 -1.02 -2.03
CA SER A 35 5.33 -0.07 -3.16
C SER A 35 5.19 -0.87 -4.46
N PRO A 36 4.01 -0.89 -5.12
CA PRO A 36 3.96 -1.34 -6.51
C PRO A 36 4.84 -0.40 -7.36
N ASP A 37 5.49 -0.95 -8.39
CA ASP A 37 6.32 -0.16 -9.30
C ASP A 37 5.59 1.11 -9.75
N GLY A 38 6.17 2.28 -9.45
CA GLY A 38 5.67 3.59 -9.86
C GLY A 38 4.48 4.16 -9.06
N GLY A 39 4.13 3.60 -7.89
CA GLY A 39 3.07 4.13 -7.03
C GLY A 39 3.53 4.76 -5.70
N THR A 40 2.79 5.74 -5.22
CA THR A 40 2.90 6.29 -3.86
C THR A 40 1.65 5.93 -3.06
N GLY A 41 1.77 5.78 -1.74
CA GLY A 41 0.62 5.56 -0.87
C GLY A 41 0.90 5.98 0.56
N SER A 42 -0.16 6.30 1.30
CA SER A 42 -0.06 6.68 2.71
C SER A 42 -1.22 6.13 3.53
N ASP A 43 -0.93 5.80 4.79
CA ASP A 43 -1.95 5.48 5.79
C ASP A 43 -2.64 6.77 6.21
N GLN A 44 -3.97 6.75 6.21
CA GLN A 44 -4.85 7.89 6.52
C GLN A 44 -5.80 7.57 7.68
N THR A 45 -5.53 6.49 8.42
CA THR A 45 -6.38 6.01 9.51
C THR A 45 -6.57 7.07 10.58
N ASP A 46 -5.49 7.69 11.08
CA ASP A 46 -5.57 8.71 12.12
C ASP A 46 -6.34 9.96 11.64
N SER A 47 -6.10 10.38 10.39
CA SER A 47 -6.80 11.50 9.75
C SER A 47 -8.31 11.26 9.61
N THR A 48 -8.73 10.02 9.35
CA THR A 48 -10.15 9.68 9.13
C THR A 48 -10.88 9.26 10.42
N LEU A 49 -10.17 8.73 11.42
CA LEU A 49 -10.76 8.13 12.63
C LEU A 49 -11.66 9.11 13.40
N GLY A 50 -11.24 10.37 13.49
CA GLY A 50 -12.02 11.43 14.15
C GLY A 50 -13.40 11.65 13.52
N HIS A 51 -13.45 11.71 12.19
CA HIS A 51 -14.70 11.91 11.44
C HIS A 51 -15.65 10.72 11.62
N VAL A 52 -15.14 9.49 11.47
CA VAL A 52 -15.96 8.28 11.63
C VAL A 52 -16.46 8.13 13.06
N ASN A 53 -15.65 8.44 14.07
CA ASN A 53 -16.08 8.38 15.46
C ASN A 53 -17.06 9.49 15.83
N ALA A 54 -16.95 10.69 15.24
CA ALA A 54 -17.96 11.74 15.41
C ALA A 54 -19.32 11.30 14.85
N LEU A 55 -19.34 10.71 13.65
CA LEU A 55 -20.52 10.11 13.05
C LEU A 55 -21.14 9.03 13.95
N ARG A 56 -20.32 8.08 14.43
CA ARG A 56 -20.77 6.96 15.27
C ARG A 56 -21.32 7.46 16.61
N LYS A 57 -20.64 8.41 17.24
CA LYS A 57 -21.09 9.05 18.49
C LYS A 57 -22.44 9.74 18.30
N GLY A 58 -22.66 10.44 17.18
CA GLY A 58 -23.95 11.04 16.84
C GLY A 58 -25.09 10.03 16.68
N ARG A 59 -24.78 8.75 16.52
CA ARG A 59 -25.73 7.63 16.45
C ARG A 59 -25.75 6.75 17.72
N GLY A 60 -25.05 7.16 18.78
CA GLY A 60 -24.95 6.39 20.03
C GLY A 60 -24.13 5.10 19.91
N LEU A 61 -23.29 4.97 18.89
CA LEU A 61 -22.42 3.80 18.67
C LEU A 61 -21.06 3.98 19.33
N SER A 62 -20.42 2.87 19.70
CA SER A 62 -19.07 2.87 20.26
C SER A 62 -18.03 3.36 19.26
N ASN A 63 -17.00 4.04 19.76
CA ASN A 63 -15.86 4.45 18.95
C ASN A 63 -15.08 3.24 18.41
N LEU A 64 -14.54 3.41 17.21
CA LEU A 64 -13.52 2.56 16.63
C LEU A 64 -12.13 3.00 17.10
N THR A 65 -11.17 2.09 17.01
CA THR A 65 -9.74 2.33 17.14
C THR A 65 -9.02 2.01 15.83
N GLY A 66 -7.86 2.62 15.59
CA GLY A 66 -7.00 2.20 14.48
C GLY A 66 -6.60 0.73 14.64
N ASP A 67 -6.75 -0.06 13.57
CA ASP A 67 -6.36 -1.47 13.52
C ASP A 67 -5.30 -1.71 12.45
N ARG A 68 -4.18 -2.30 12.84
CA ARG A 68 -3.02 -2.49 11.95
C ARG A 68 -3.34 -3.40 10.77
N ALA A 69 -4.09 -4.48 10.97
CA ALA A 69 -4.42 -5.41 9.89
C ALA A 69 -5.37 -4.73 8.90
N ALA A 70 -6.36 -3.98 9.40
CA ALA A 70 -7.25 -3.17 8.58
C ALA A 70 -6.49 -2.11 7.78
N SER A 71 -5.52 -1.41 8.37
CA SER A 71 -4.69 -0.42 7.65
C SER A 71 -3.88 -1.05 6.51
N VAL A 72 -3.27 -2.21 6.76
CA VAL A 72 -2.54 -2.96 5.72
C VAL A 72 -3.49 -3.41 4.61
N ALA A 73 -4.68 -3.88 4.96
CA ALA A 73 -5.69 -4.30 3.99
C ALA A 73 -6.19 -3.12 3.14
N ALA A 74 -6.44 -1.97 3.76
CA ALA A 74 -6.81 -0.74 3.08
C ALA A 74 -5.71 -0.28 2.10
N MET A 75 -4.45 -0.24 2.55
CA MET A 75 -3.31 0.15 1.69
C MET A 75 -3.19 -0.78 0.49
N HIS A 76 -3.26 -2.09 0.72
CA HIS A 76 -3.21 -3.07 -0.35
C HIS A 76 -4.33 -2.88 -1.37
N GLN A 77 -5.56 -2.64 -0.92
CA GLN A 77 -6.68 -2.41 -1.82
C GLN A 77 -6.55 -1.10 -2.60
N ALA A 78 -6.18 0.00 -1.95
CA ALA A 78 -5.93 1.28 -2.60
C ALA A 78 -4.85 1.16 -3.69
N ALA A 79 -3.71 0.52 -3.37
CA ALA A 79 -2.61 0.30 -4.29
C ALA A 79 -3.02 -0.54 -5.51
N ARG A 80 -3.84 -1.57 -5.30
CA ARG A 80 -4.37 -2.40 -6.40
C ARG A 80 -5.30 -1.64 -7.32
N MET A 81 -6.20 -0.83 -6.76
CA MET A 81 -7.08 0.02 -7.56
C MET A 81 -6.28 1.05 -8.37
N ALA A 82 -5.26 1.66 -7.76
CA ALA A 82 -4.37 2.61 -8.43
C ALA A 82 -3.58 1.95 -9.56
N SER A 83 -2.93 0.82 -9.31
CA SER A 83 -2.19 0.07 -10.32
C SER A 83 -3.07 -0.38 -11.49
N ALA A 84 -4.31 -0.80 -11.22
CA ALA A 84 -5.26 -1.23 -12.25
C ALA A 84 -5.99 -0.07 -12.94
N GLY A 85 -5.89 1.16 -12.42
CA GLY A 85 -6.70 2.30 -12.87
C GLY A 85 -8.22 2.09 -12.72
N LYS A 86 -8.66 1.23 -11.79
CA LYS A 86 -10.06 0.78 -11.66
C LYS A 86 -10.51 0.76 -10.21
N MET A 87 -11.60 1.48 -9.90
CA MET A 87 -12.27 1.39 -8.59
C MET A 87 -13.18 0.16 -8.57
N ARG A 88 -12.68 -0.97 -8.03
CA ARG A 88 -13.43 -2.23 -7.91
C ARG A 88 -12.98 -3.00 -6.68
N HIS A 89 -13.95 -3.60 -5.98
CA HIS A 89 -13.65 -4.47 -4.84
C HIS A 89 -12.84 -5.71 -5.22
N ASN A 90 -13.07 -6.30 -6.40
CA ASN A 90 -12.36 -7.51 -6.87
C ASN A 90 -11.57 -7.19 -8.15
N ILE A 91 -10.24 -7.36 -8.09
CA ILE A 91 -9.29 -7.08 -9.18
C ILE A 91 -8.48 -8.34 -9.46
N GLY A 92 -9.14 -9.39 -9.96
CA GLY A 92 -8.49 -10.65 -10.32
C GLY A 92 -9.38 -11.87 -10.21
N TRP A 93 -8.91 -12.99 -10.73
CA TRP A 93 -9.54 -14.30 -10.55
C TRP A 93 -9.20 -14.84 -9.15
N ARG A 94 -10.20 -15.27 -8.37
CA ARG A 94 -10.08 -15.73 -6.96
C ARG A 94 -9.67 -14.65 -5.94
N ASP A 95 -10.00 -13.40 -6.20
CA ASP A 95 -9.77 -12.29 -5.30
C ASP A 95 -11.04 -11.95 -4.49
N SER A 96 -11.50 -12.89 -3.66
CA SER A 96 -12.68 -12.65 -2.84
C SER A 96 -12.34 -11.72 -1.67
N PHE A 97 -13.28 -10.87 -1.28
CA PHE A 97 -13.13 -10.01 -0.10
C PHE A 97 -12.75 -10.82 1.14
N TYR A 98 -13.41 -11.96 1.38
CA TYR A 98 -13.14 -12.82 2.52
C TYR A 98 -11.70 -13.35 2.53
N ASP A 99 -11.22 -13.85 1.40
CA ASP A 99 -9.86 -14.40 1.30
C ASP A 99 -8.80 -13.33 1.52
N ARG A 100 -9.02 -12.11 1.01
CA ARG A 100 -8.12 -10.97 1.26
C ARG A 100 -8.06 -10.63 2.75
N MET A 101 -9.21 -10.39 3.37
CA MET A 101 -9.28 -9.99 4.79
C MET A 101 -8.64 -11.07 5.67
N LYS A 102 -8.99 -12.34 5.46
CA LYS A 102 -8.43 -13.47 6.20
C LYS A 102 -6.93 -13.63 5.97
N GLY A 103 -6.47 -13.53 4.72
CA GLY A 103 -5.05 -13.63 4.37
C GLY A 103 -4.19 -12.52 4.96
N GLN A 104 -4.79 -11.35 5.24
CA GLN A 104 -4.14 -10.20 5.87
C GLN A 104 -4.33 -10.15 7.39
N GLY A 105 -5.01 -11.14 7.99
CA GLY A 105 -5.24 -11.21 9.42
C GLY A 105 -6.28 -10.23 9.94
N VAL A 106 -7.13 -9.67 9.07
CA VAL A 106 -8.23 -8.78 9.46
C VAL A 106 -9.30 -9.59 10.20
N ALA A 107 -9.69 -9.13 11.39
CA ALA A 107 -10.73 -9.76 12.18
C ALA A 107 -12.08 -9.72 11.44
N LEU A 108 -12.86 -10.80 11.52
CA LEU A 108 -14.17 -10.90 10.88
C LEU A 108 -15.29 -10.88 11.94
N PRO A 109 -16.44 -10.25 11.67
CA PRO A 109 -16.85 -9.64 10.40
C PRO A 109 -16.06 -8.38 10.02
N ALA A 110 -15.95 -8.12 8.71
CA ALA A 110 -15.29 -6.95 8.15
C ALA A 110 -16.10 -6.36 6.99
N ALA A 111 -15.85 -5.08 6.68
CA ALA A 111 -16.41 -4.37 5.53
C ALA A 111 -15.36 -3.49 4.83
N GLU A 112 -15.60 -3.16 3.56
CA GLU A 112 -14.72 -2.31 2.74
C GLU A 112 -15.54 -1.19 2.08
N ASN A 113 -15.04 0.04 2.20
CA ASN A 113 -15.48 1.18 1.40
C ASN A 113 -14.34 1.59 0.47
N ILE A 114 -14.65 1.95 -0.77
CA ILE A 114 -13.67 2.42 -1.76
C ILE A 114 -14.11 3.75 -2.36
N ALA A 115 -13.15 4.58 -2.73
CA ALA A 115 -13.41 5.83 -3.46
C ALA A 115 -12.24 6.15 -4.40
N VAL A 116 -12.44 7.13 -5.26
CA VAL A 116 -11.43 7.58 -6.22
C VAL A 116 -11.60 9.07 -6.52
N GLY A 117 -10.47 9.78 -6.59
CA GLY A 117 -10.40 11.18 -7.03
C GLY A 117 -10.57 12.22 -5.93
N GLN A 118 -10.66 11.82 -4.67
CA GLN A 118 -10.69 12.76 -3.54
C GLN A 118 -9.25 13.18 -3.19
N ASP A 119 -9.06 14.46 -2.93
CA ASP A 119 -7.72 15.05 -2.73
C ASP A 119 -7.16 14.76 -1.33
N ASP A 120 -8.05 14.55 -0.35
CA ASP A 120 -7.70 14.30 1.04
C ASP A 120 -8.67 13.35 1.77
N ALA A 121 -8.31 13.03 3.01
CA ALA A 121 -9.04 12.09 3.85
C ALA A 121 -10.43 12.59 4.25
N GLU A 122 -10.61 13.91 4.40
CA GLU A 122 -11.91 14.52 4.71
C GLU A 122 -12.86 14.38 3.53
N SER A 123 -12.41 14.72 2.33
CA SER A 123 -13.15 14.57 1.08
C SER A 123 -13.52 13.09 0.80
N ALA A 124 -12.60 12.16 1.09
CA ALA A 124 -12.88 10.72 1.01
C ALA A 124 -13.95 10.28 2.01
N TYR A 125 -13.86 10.75 3.26
CA TYR A 125 -14.88 10.52 4.28
C TYR A 125 -16.24 11.06 3.86
N GLU A 126 -16.32 12.29 3.35
CA GLU A 126 -17.58 12.90 2.89
C GLU A 126 -18.20 12.10 1.74
N ALA A 127 -17.39 11.61 0.80
CA ALA A 127 -17.86 10.75 -0.29
C ALA A 127 -18.49 9.44 0.23
N TRP A 128 -17.91 8.85 1.28
CA TRP A 128 -18.50 7.67 1.93
C TRP A 128 -19.73 8.01 2.77
N PHE A 129 -19.71 9.13 3.49
CA PHE A 129 -20.83 9.59 4.31
C PHE A 129 -22.09 9.86 3.47
N ASN A 130 -21.92 10.47 2.30
CA ASN A 130 -23.02 10.80 1.39
C ASN A 130 -23.52 9.60 0.56
N SER A 131 -22.86 8.43 0.65
CA SER A 131 -23.31 7.21 -0.01
C SER A 131 -24.01 6.29 1.00
N PRO A 132 -25.32 6.02 0.86
CA PRO A 132 -26.06 5.18 1.79
C PRO A 132 -25.39 3.83 2.05
N LYS A 133 -24.83 3.20 1.01
CA LYS A 133 -24.19 1.89 1.13
C LYS A 133 -22.88 1.94 1.93
N HIS A 134 -22.08 2.97 1.73
CA HIS A 134 -20.83 3.14 2.46
C HIS A 134 -21.08 3.60 3.91
N LEU A 135 -22.11 4.41 4.12
CA LEU A 135 -22.58 4.83 5.43
C LEU A 135 -23.01 3.64 6.30
N GLU A 136 -23.75 2.68 5.75
CA GLU A 136 -24.12 1.43 6.43
C GLU A 136 -22.88 0.72 7.02
N ASN A 137 -21.79 0.63 6.25
CA ASN A 137 -20.55 -0.01 6.70
C ASN A 137 -19.92 0.76 7.88
N MET A 138 -19.84 2.09 7.83
CA MET A 138 -19.27 2.91 8.91
C MET A 138 -20.08 2.85 10.22
N LEU A 139 -21.38 2.53 10.13
CA LEU A 139 -22.28 2.35 11.27
C LEU A 139 -22.37 0.90 11.75
N GLY A 140 -21.65 -0.04 11.12
CA GLY A 140 -21.65 -1.45 11.50
C GLY A 140 -21.06 -1.73 12.88
N ASN A 141 -21.29 -2.95 13.38
CA ASN A 141 -20.76 -3.42 14.67
C ASN A 141 -19.29 -3.85 14.54
N TYR A 142 -18.40 -2.86 14.49
CA TYR A 142 -16.96 -3.01 14.35
C TYR A 142 -16.23 -2.34 15.52
N ARG A 143 -14.95 -2.66 15.69
CA ARG A 143 -14.06 -2.06 16.69
C ARG A 143 -12.77 -1.51 16.07
N GLY A 144 -12.36 -2.03 14.92
CA GLY A 144 -11.17 -1.60 14.18
C GLY A 144 -11.50 -0.82 12.91
N LEU A 145 -10.60 0.11 12.56
CA LEU A 145 -10.62 0.90 11.34
C LEU A 145 -9.20 0.96 10.74
N GLY A 146 -9.11 0.84 9.42
CA GLY A 146 -7.92 1.22 8.65
C GLY A 146 -8.33 1.99 7.41
N VAL A 147 -7.60 3.04 7.06
CA VAL A 147 -7.86 3.87 5.88
C VAL A 147 -6.55 4.16 5.18
N ALA A 148 -6.54 4.09 3.85
CA ALA A 148 -5.35 4.41 3.06
C ALA A 148 -5.70 5.01 1.72
N VAL A 149 -4.73 5.74 1.17
CA VAL A 149 -4.76 6.26 -0.20
C VAL A 149 -3.53 5.76 -0.96
N ALA A 150 -3.70 5.51 -2.25
CA ALA A 150 -2.59 5.24 -3.16
C ALA A 150 -2.81 5.92 -4.52
N GLN A 151 -1.70 6.26 -5.17
CA GLN A 151 -1.62 6.83 -6.50
C GLN A 151 -0.62 6.00 -7.31
N ASN A 152 -0.81 5.95 -8.63
CA ASN A 152 0.12 5.30 -9.54
C ASN A 152 0.16 6.05 -10.87
N SER A 153 1.35 6.16 -11.49
CA SER A 153 1.51 6.83 -12.78
C SER A 153 0.72 6.14 -13.91
N ALA A 154 0.51 4.82 -13.83
CA ALA A 154 -0.32 4.07 -14.77
C ALA A 154 -1.79 4.53 -14.78
N SER A 155 -2.26 5.12 -13.69
CA SER A 155 -3.59 5.71 -13.55
C SER A 155 -3.56 7.25 -13.53
N GLY A 156 -2.51 7.86 -14.08
CA GLY A 156 -2.35 9.31 -14.13
C GLY A 156 -2.24 9.97 -12.74
N ASN A 157 -1.70 9.26 -11.75
CA ASN A 157 -1.59 9.71 -10.36
C ASN A 157 -2.93 10.10 -9.70
N ARG A 158 -4.05 9.60 -10.22
CA ARG A 158 -5.36 9.73 -9.57
C ARG A 158 -5.33 9.04 -8.20
N PRO A 159 -5.82 9.68 -7.11
CA PRO A 159 -5.85 9.05 -5.80
C PRO A 159 -6.98 8.02 -5.71
N TYR A 160 -6.66 6.83 -5.21
CA TYR A 160 -7.59 5.75 -4.92
C TYR A 160 -7.59 5.50 -3.42
N TRP A 161 -8.78 5.42 -2.84
CA TRP A 161 -8.99 5.33 -1.40
C TRP A 161 -9.66 4.02 -1.04
N ALA A 162 -9.22 3.43 0.07
CA ALA A 162 -9.90 2.31 0.68
C ALA A 162 -10.00 2.52 2.19
N MET A 163 -11.12 2.07 2.75
CA MET A 163 -11.37 1.95 4.18
C MET A 163 -11.76 0.51 4.46
N VAL A 164 -11.16 -0.07 5.50
CA VAL A 164 -11.49 -1.39 6.03
C VAL A 164 -11.98 -1.23 7.47
N LEU A 165 -13.12 -1.84 7.77
CA LEU A 165 -13.70 -1.92 9.12
C LEU A 165 -13.67 -3.38 9.58
N CYS A 166 -13.37 -3.64 10.85
CA CYS A 166 -13.29 -5.00 11.38
C CYS A 166 -13.75 -5.10 12.84
N SER A 167 -14.18 -6.29 13.25
CA SER A 167 -14.67 -6.61 14.61
C SER A 167 -13.60 -6.50 15.69
#